data_AF-A0A6P2B0B7-F1
#
_entry.id   AF-A0A6P2B0B7-F1
#
_cell.length_a   1.000
_cell.length_b   1.000
_cell.length_c   1.000
_cell.angle_alpha   90.00
_cell.angle_beta   90.00
_cell.angle_gamma   90.00
#
_symmetry.space_group_name_H-M   'P 1'
#
loop_
_entity.id
_entity.type
_entity.pdbx_description
1 polymer ?
#
loop_
_entity_poly.entity_id
_entity_poly.type
_entity_poly.pdbx_seq_one_letter_code
_entity_poly.pdbx_strand_id
1 'polypeptide(L)'
;MPKNKKQPDESQSFLDSLLAFPRTTRIIIAAVFALALTLAISPVIDRIYLGYFFTEDTRSLPALISGGAGLLMYGAGWLLLVGMVGEQPTGKRLLRIYLLVGILSLLIILAWAVRLVILGGL
;
A
#
# COMPACT_ATOMS: atom_id res chain seq x y z
N MET A 1 -32.75 -27.74 -12.63
CA MET A 1 -31.89 -26.53 -12.60
C MET A 1 -30.47 -26.93 -12.23
N PRO A 2 -29.51 -26.89 -13.15
CA PRO A 2 -28.12 -27.23 -12.83
C PRO A 2 -27.54 -26.15 -11.90
N LYS A 3 -27.01 -26.59 -10.75
CA LYS A 3 -26.27 -25.73 -9.82
C LYS A 3 -25.07 -25.15 -10.57
N ASN A 4 -25.09 -23.84 -10.78
CA ASN A 4 -24.01 -23.06 -11.36
C ASN A 4 -22.74 -23.30 -10.52
N LYS A 5 -21.83 -24.15 -11.03
CA LYS A 5 -20.50 -24.35 -10.44
C LYS A 5 -19.75 -23.05 -10.66
N LYS A 6 -19.76 -22.16 -9.66
CA LYS A 6 -18.88 -20.99 -9.61
C LYS A 6 -17.46 -21.50 -9.85
N GLN A 7 -16.90 -21.18 -11.00
CA GLN A 7 -15.50 -21.46 -11.31
C GLN A 7 -14.66 -20.95 -10.14
N PRO A 8 -13.66 -21.72 -9.68
CA PRO A 8 -12.72 -21.24 -8.68
C PRO A 8 -12.06 -20.00 -9.25
N ASP A 9 -12.47 -18.85 -8.72
CA ASP A 9 -12.05 -17.52 -9.12
C ASP A 9 -10.55 -17.46 -8.86
N GLU A 10 -9.73 -17.45 -9.93
CA GLU A 10 -8.26 -17.55 -9.90
C GLU A 10 -7.63 -16.57 -8.89
N SER A 11 -8.26 -15.42 -8.75
CA SER A 11 -7.95 -14.39 -7.75
C SER A 11 -7.97 -14.89 -6.29
N GLN A 12 -8.77 -15.91 -5.97
CA GLN A 12 -8.84 -16.52 -4.64
C GLN A 12 -7.64 -17.43 -4.37
N SER A 13 -7.15 -18.16 -5.38
CA SER A 13 -5.97 -19.01 -5.28
C SER A 13 -4.71 -18.20 -4.92
N PHE A 14 -4.57 -17.02 -5.50
CA PHE A 14 -3.47 -16.12 -5.18
C PHE A 14 -3.53 -15.58 -3.74
N LEU A 15 -4.71 -15.13 -3.29
CA LEU A 15 -4.88 -14.63 -1.92
C LEU A 15 -4.61 -15.71 -0.88
N ASP A 16 -5.08 -16.93 -1.12
CA ASP A 16 -4.87 -18.05 -0.20
C ASP A 16 -3.39 -18.45 -0.16
N SER A 17 -2.69 -18.39 -1.30
CA SER A 17 -1.23 -18.57 -1.36
C SER A 17 -0.48 -17.49 -0.59
N LEU A 18 -0.91 -16.23 -0.71
CA LEU A 18 -0.31 -15.11 0.01
C LEU A 18 -0.49 -15.22 1.53
N LEU A 19 -1.66 -15.71 1.97
CA LEU A 19 -1.97 -15.94 3.38
C LEU A 19 -1.21 -17.14 3.97
N ALA A 20 -0.84 -18.10 3.12
CA ALA A 20 -0.02 -19.26 3.53
C ALA A 20 1.44 -18.88 3.82
N PHE A 21 1.90 -17.68 3.46
CA PHE A 21 3.27 -17.27 3.75
C PHE A 21 3.57 -17.11 5.25
N PRO A 22 4.85 -17.31 5.64
CA PRO A 22 5.30 -17.03 7.00
C PRO A 22 4.92 -15.62 7.45
N ARG A 23 4.60 -15.48 8.74
CA ARG A 23 4.19 -14.20 9.34
C ARG A 23 5.19 -13.08 9.05
N THR A 24 6.49 -13.38 9.08
CA THR A 24 7.57 -12.43 8.78
C THR A 24 7.46 -11.87 7.36
N THR A 25 7.21 -12.71 6.36
CA THR A 25 7.04 -12.28 4.97
C THR A 25 5.84 -11.34 4.83
N ARG A 26 4.73 -11.66 5.49
CA ARG A 26 3.52 -10.82 5.50
C ARG A 26 3.77 -9.46 6.14
N ILE A 27 4.55 -9.41 7.23
CA ILE A 27 4.97 -8.15 7.87
C ILE A 27 5.84 -7.32 6.92
N ILE A 28 6.81 -7.96 6.23
CA ILE A 28 7.68 -7.27 5.26
C ILE A 28 6.84 -6.68 4.12
N ILE A 29 5.89 -7.44 3.57
CA ILE A 29 4.99 -6.93 2.52
C ILE A 29 4.22 -5.71 3.02
N ALA A 30 3.66 -5.77 4.23
CA ALA A 30 2.93 -4.64 4.81
C ALA A 30 3.83 -3.41 5.01
N ALA A 31 5.07 -3.59 5.46
CA ALA A 31 6.04 -2.51 5.60
C ALA A 31 6.44 -1.90 4.25
N VAL A 32 6.70 -2.74 3.25
CA VAL A 32 7.04 -2.29 1.89
C VAL A 32 5.88 -1.50 1.29
N PHE A 33 4.63 -1.95 1.44
CA PHE A 33 3.48 -1.21 0.93
C PHE A 33 3.23 0.09 1.66
N ALA A 34 3.47 0.14 2.97
CA ALA A 34 3.38 1.37 3.75
C ALA A 34 4.42 2.41 3.29
N LEU A 35 5.69 2.01 3.18
CA LEU A 35 6.75 2.86 2.65
C LEU A 35 6.45 3.28 1.21
N ALA A 36 5.93 2.35 0.40
CA ALA A 36 5.59 2.63 -0.97
C ALA A 36 4.47 3.67 -1.08
N LEU A 37 3.44 3.59 -0.23
CA LEU A 37 2.39 4.58 -0.22
C LEU A 37 2.94 5.95 0.19
N THR A 38 3.72 6.02 1.28
CA THR A 38 4.31 7.28 1.75
C THR A 38 5.12 7.95 0.64
N LEU A 39 6.07 7.25 0.04
CA LEU A 39 6.90 7.82 -1.02
C LEU A 39 6.11 8.18 -2.29
N ALA A 40 5.06 7.41 -2.63
CA ALA A 40 4.24 7.69 -3.79
C ALA A 40 3.45 9.00 -3.65
N ILE A 41 2.94 9.30 -2.45
CA ILE A 41 2.09 10.47 -2.20
C ILE A 41 2.88 11.71 -1.76
N SER A 42 4.07 11.55 -1.14
CA SER A 42 4.92 12.66 -0.70
C SER A 42 5.07 13.78 -1.74
N PRO A 43 5.50 13.53 -3.00
CA PRO A 43 5.69 14.60 -3.97
C PRO A 43 4.38 15.32 -4.35
N VAL A 44 3.24 14.62 -4.28
CA VAL A 44 1.93 15.20 -4.55
C VAL A 44 1.51 16.11 -3.39
N ILE A 45 1.67 15.63 -2.16
CA ILE A 45 1.37 16.41 -0.94
C ILE A 45 2.27 17.64 -0.87
N ASP A 46 3.58 17.48 -1.11
CA ASP A 46 4.53 18.58 -1.10
C ASP A 46 4.15 19.64 -2.12
N ARG A 47 3.79 19.23 -3.35
CA ARG A 47 3.39 20.17 -4.40
C ARG A 47 2.12 20.94 -4.05
N ILE A 48 1.11 20.26 -3.49
CA ILE A 48 -0.14 20.91 -3.06
C ILE A 48 0.13 21.85 -1.89
N TYR A 49 0.89 21.40 -0.90
CA TYR A 49 1.18 22.19 0.29
C TYR A 49 2.00 23.44 -0.05
N LEU A 50 3.07 23.30 -0.84
CA LEU A 50 3.87 24.44 -1.30
C LEU A 50 3.06 25.43 -2.15
N GLY A 51 2.09 24.93 -2.93
CA GLY A 51 1.26 25.76 -3.79
C GLY A 51 0.17 26.55 -3.07
N TYR A 52 -0.37 26.04 -1.96
CA TYR A 52 -1.59 26.59 -1.35
C TYR A 52 -1.49 26.92 0.15
N PHE A 53 -0.61 26.24 0.90
CA PHE A 53 -0.64 26.25 2.38
C PHE A 53 0.70 26.58 3.04
N PHE A 54 1.74 26.91 2.25
CA PHE A 54 3.09 27.09 2.79
C PHE A 54 3.19 28.29 3.75
N THR A 55 3.64 28.01 4.97
CA THR A 55 4.16 28.99 5.92
C THR A 55 5.39 28.39 6.63
N GLU A 56 6.35 29.21 7.05
CA GLU A 56 7.59 28.72 7.69
C GLU A 56 7.31 27.86 8.92
N ASP A 57 6.28 28.21 9.69
CA ASP A 57 5.85 27.50 10.90
C ASP A 57 5.31 26.10 10.62
N THR A 58 4.80 25.83 9.41
CA THR A 58 4.10 24.58 9.10
C THR A 58 4.87 23.63 8.18
N ARG A 59 6.16 23.90 7.94
CA ARG A 59 7.04 23.13 7.03
C ARG A 59 7.08 21.61 7.23
N SER A 60 6.72 21.11 8.42
CA SER A 60 6.69 19.67 8.74
C SER A 60 5.36 18.98 8.43
N LEU A 61 4.28 19.74 8.15
CA LEU A 61 2.96 19.17 7.87
C LEU A 61 2.94 18.17 6.71
N PRO A 62 3.59 18.42 5.55
CA PRO A 62 3.59 17.47 4.44
C PRO A 62 4.17 16.10 4.80
N ALA A 63 5.27 16.11 5.56
CA ALA A 63 5.92 14.90 6.05
C ALA A 63 5.02 14.14 7.05
N LEU A 64 4.29 14.87 7.91
CA LEU A 64 3.36 14.26 8.86
C LEU A 64 2.15 13.63 8.16
N ILE A 65 1.59 14.29 7.14
CA ILE A 65 0.45 13.76 6.37
C ILE A 65 0.89 12.50 5.61
N SER A 66 2.02 12.57 4.90
CA SER A 66 2.53 11.45 4.11
C SER A 66 2.96 10.25 4.98
N GLY A 67 3.63 10.52 6.11
CA GLY A 67 3.98 9.51 7.11
C GLY A 67 2.75 8.91 7.79
N GLY A 68 1.76 9.72 8.14
CA GLY A 68 0.49 9.27 8.72
C GLY A 68 -0.26 8.32 7.80
N ALA A 69 -0.34 8.63 6.50
CA ALA A 69 -0.93 7.73 5.51
C ALA A 69 -0.18 6.39 5.39
N GLY A 70 1.15 6.41 5.44
CA GLY A 70 1.97 5.19 5.49
C GLY A 70 1.70 4.36 6.74
N LEU A 71 1.57 5.00 7.90
CA LEU A 71 1.25 4.33 9.16
C LEU A 71 -0.14 3.67 9.11
N LEU A 72 -1.14 4.36 8.55
CA LEU A 72 -2.47 3.79 8.33
C LEU A 72 -2.43 2.58 7.39
N MET A 73 -1.63 2.65 6.33
CA MET A 73 -1.41 1.52 5.41
C MET A 73 -0.73 0.34 6.10
N TYR A 74 0.26 0.60 6.95
CA TYR A 74 0.91 -0.45 7.74
C TYR A 74 -0.08 -1.11 8.71
N GLY A 75 -0.87 -0.32 9.43
CA GLY A 75 -1.92 -0.81 10.32
C GLY A 75 -2.98 -1.64 9.57
N ALA A 76 -3.41 -1.19 8.39
CA ALA A 76 -4.32 -1.95 7.53
C ALA A 76 -3.69 -3.28 7.09
N GLY A 77 -2.41 -3.29 6.73
CA GLY A 77 -1.67 -4.52 6.40
C GLY A 77 -1.56 -5.46 7.59
N TRP A 78 -1.36 -4.93 8.80
CA TRP A 78 -1.36 -5.73 10.01
C TRP A 78 -2.70 -6.43 10.23
N LEU A 79 -3.81 -5.71 10.07
CA LEU A 79 -5.16 -6.26 10.26
C LEU A 79 -5.56 -7.23 9.15
N LEU A 80 -5.28 -6.90 7.88
CA LEU A 80 -5.81 -7.63 6.73
C LEU A 80 -4.89 -8.74 6.23
N LEU A 81 -3.57 -8.60 6.39
CA LEU A 81 -2.58 -9.53 5.84
C LEU A 81 -1.88 -10.32 6.96
N VAL A 82 -1.43 -9.66 8.02
CA VAL A 82 -0.67 -10.33 9.10
C VAL A 82 -1.61 -11.09 10.05
N GLY A 83 -2.70 -10.46 10.47
CA GLY A 83 -3.65 -10.99 11.46
C GLY A 83 -3.12 -10.96 12.89
N MET A 84 -4.01 -11.19 13.86
CA MET A 84 -3.67 -11.42 15.26
C MET A 84 -3.41 -12.91 15.50
N VAL A 85 -2.63 -13.24 16.53
CA VAL A 85 -2.32 -14.64 16.87
C VAL A 85 -3.63 -15.36 17.23
N GLY A 86 -4.01 -16.37 16.45
CA GLY A 86 -5.24 -17.14 16.65
C GLY A 86 -6.45 -16.66 15.84
N GLU A 87 -6.35 -15.55 15.12
CA GLU A 87 -7.42 -15.04 14.24
C GLU A 87 -7.06 -15.20 12.77
N GLN A 88 -8.01 -15.71 11.97
CA GLN A 88 -7.88 -15.70 10.52
C GLN A 88 -8.22 -14.30 9.98
N PRO A 89 -7.44 -13.74 9.05
CA PRO A 89 -7.69 -12.42 8.51
C PRO A 89 -9.07 -12.34 7.85
N THR A 90 -9.88 -11.41 8.34
CA THR A 90 -11.28 -11.25 7.95
C THR A 90 -11.38 -10.34 6.71
N GLY A 91 -12.00 -10.86 5.64
CA GLY A 91 -12.40 -10.06 4.48
C GLY A 91 -11.45 -10.12 3.27
N LYS A 92 -11.54 -11.21 2.48
CA LYS A 92 -10.80 -11.37 1.20
C LYS A 92 -10.99 -10.18 0.23
N ARG A 93 -12.15 -9.50 0.28
CA ARG A 93 -12.43 -8.31 -0.54
C ARG A 93 -11.60 -7.10 -0.13
N LEU A 94 -11.45 -6.84 1.17
CA LEU A 94 -10.64 -5.75 1.69
C LEU A 94 -9.15 -6.03 1.45
N LEU A 95 -8.72 -7.27 1.62
CA LEU A 95 -7.36 -7.69 1.28
C LEU A 95 -7.05 -7.43 -0.20
N ARG A 96 -7.97 -7.71 -1.12
CA ARG A 96 -7.78 -7.42 -2.54
C ARG A 96 -7.58 -5.93 -2.82
N ILE A 97 -8.37 -5.06 -2.19
CA ILE A 97 -8.22 -3.60 -2.32
C ILE A 97 -6.88 -3.15 -1.74
N TYR A 98 -6.51 -3.67 -0.57
CA TYR A 98 -5.22 -3.41 0.06
C TYR A 98 -4.04 -3.75 -0.86
N LEU A 99 -4.05 -4.95 -1.45
CA LEU A 99 -3.02 -5.35 -2.40
C LEU A 99 -2.99 -4.47 -3.64
N LEU A 100 -4.16 -4.10 -4.18
CA LEU A 100 -4.27 -3.22 -5.34
C LEU A 100 -3.65 -1.84 -5.06
N VAL A 101 -3.96 -1.25 -3.89
CA VAL A 101 -3.40 0.04 -3.47
C VAL A 101 -1.88 -0.06 -3.28
N GLY A 102 -1.40 -1.14 -2.65
CA GLY A 102 0.04 -1.38 -2.47
C GLY A 102 0.80 -1.53 -3.78
N ILE A 103 0.27 -2.34 -4.70
CA ILE A 103 0.86 -2.54 -6.04
C ILE A 103 0.83 -1.23 -6.84
N LEU A 104 -0.28 -0.49 -6.82
CA LEU A 104 -0.39 0.79 -7.50
C LEU A 104 0.64 1.79 -6.95
N SER A 105 0.83 1.83 -5.63
CA SER A 105 1.83 2.68 -4.99
C SER A 105 3.25 2.33 -5.44
N LEU A 106 3.58 1.04 -5.54
CA LEU A 106 4.86 0.59 -6.08
C LEU A 106 5.06 0.99 -7.54
N LEU A 107 4.03 0.86 -8.38
CA LEU A 107 4.09 1.30 -9.78
C LEU A 107 4.27 2.82 -9.89
N ILE A 108 3.61 3.59 -9.03
CA ILE A 108 3.78 5.04 -8.98
C ILE A 108 5.22 5.40 -8.60
N ILE A 109 5.80 4.78 -7.58
CA ILE A 109 7.22 4.98 -7.23
C ILE A 109 8.13 4.60 -8.38
N LEU A 110 7.88 3.47 -9.03
CA LEU A 110 8.69 3.05 -10.16
C LEU A 110 8.63 4.08 -11.29
N ALA A 111 7.45 4.62 -11.58
CA ALA A 111 7.29 5.69 -12.56
C ALA A 111 8.01 6.98 -12.13
N TRP A 112 7.98 7.34 -10.84
CA TRP A 112 8.75 8.48 -10.29
C TRP A 112 10.24 8.25 -10.42
N ALA A 113 10.74 7.06 -10.08
CA ALA A 113 12.14 6.70 -10.17
C ALA A 113 12.63 6.71 -11.62
N VAL A 114 11.86 6.13 -12.55
CA VAL A 114 12.15 6.16 -13.99
C VAL A 114 12.19 7.60 -14.49
N ARG A 115 11.20 8.42 -14.11
CA ARG A 115 11.18 9.84 -14.46
C ARG A 115 12.41 10.57 -13.90
N LEU A 116 12.79 10.29 -12.66
CA LEU A 116 13.96 10.88 -12.01
C LEU A 116 15.25 10.49 -12.74
N VAL A 117 15.41 9.23 -13.14
CA VAL A 117 16.58 8.77 -13.89
C VAL A 117 16.65 9.41 -15.28
N ILE A 118 15.53 9.46 -16.01
CA ILE A 118 15.49 10.00 -17.37
C ILE A 118 15.71 11.52 -17.38
N LEU A 119 15.06 12.26 -16.48
CA LEU A 119 15.14 13.74 -16.44
C LEU A 119 16.33 14.24 -15.61
N GLY A 120 16.78 13.45 -14.65
CA GLY A 120 17.81 13.83 -13.68
C GLY A 120 19.24 13.52 -14.12
N GLY A 121 19.44 12.75 -15.22
CA GLY A 121 20.74 12.56 -15.87
C GLY A 121 21.90 12.28 -14.91
N LEU A 122 21.90 11.09 -14.30
CA LEU A 122 23.10 10.49 -13.72
C LEU A 122 24.03 9.95 -14.82
#